data_AF-A0A968L9I8-F1
#
_entry.id   AF-A0A968L9I8-F1
#
_cell.length_a   1.000
_cell.length_b   1.000
_cell.length_c   1.000
_cell.angle_alpha   90.00
_cell.angle_beta   90.00
_cell.angle_gamma   90.00
#
_symmetry.space_group_name_H-M   'P 1'
#
loop_
_entity.id
_entity.type
_entity.pdbx_description
1 polymer ?
#
loop_
_entity_poly.entity_id
_entity_poly.type
_entity_poly.pdbx_seq_one_letter_code
_entity_poly.pdbx_strand_id
1 'polypeptide(L)'
;MGLMVSVRSGIRHAGHSAMLGAVMLCLLVSGGYAYDETYEKAARHFKGREYKKAVPYLETYVARMPDPAGYYMLGYALYKLCDYEKSREYFDQAYLIDPEFTSEKIPAHAGLADEDERLVHDILALSGAGGQIEFYAGVVRSSIPVVGETMIRERTKLGMMELVGDMFRQGRLYPSLVSSFNSRFDRDHSAAVIRWLKSPLGKKIAALETRPHTPAEMQRSMDMYQKLPDERRQIIGNLETALRLADTNIDIVSLALSEMLKGMQAQLGERSAMSLSEIEACLVNAREMPREEITQYALDSLAHMYQDLTNEEIRAALRFYATPAGTWFMETKRYAFRTALGKVSRDSGEKLGQALALKRLGV
;
A
#
# COMPACT_ATOMS: atom_id res chain seq x y z
N MET A 1 55.59 -6.38 -14.58
CA MET A 1 55.50 -7.00 -13.23
C MET A 1 55.27 -5.92 -12.19
N GLY A 2 54.07 -5.31 -12.22
CA GLY A 2 53.74 -4.15 -11.39
C GLY A 2 52.52 -3.41 -11.93
N LEU A 3 51.35 -4.05 -11.92
CA LEU A 3 50.03 -3.42 -12.14
C LEU A 3 48.87 -4.40 -11.84
N MET A 4 49.11 -5.41 -11.00
CA MET A 4 48.15 -6.50 -10.76
C MET A 4 48.02 -6.83 -9.28
N VAL A 5 48.02 -5.81 -8.41
CA VAL A 5 47.80 -5.96 -6.96
C VAL A 5 46.86 -4.87 -6.38
N SER A 6 46.51 -3.79 -7.09
CA SER A 6 45.75 -2.68 -6.48
C SER A 6 44.23 -2.67 -6.70
N VAL A 7 43.62 -3.80 -7.10
CA VAL A 7 42.15 -3.89 -7.30
C VAL A 7 41.46 -4.68 -6.16
N ARG A 8 42.21 -5.18 -5.16
CA ARG A 8 41.70 -6.16 -4.19
C ARG A 8 41.46 -5.68 -2.75
N SER A 9 41.54 -4.39 -2.42
CA SER A 9 41.39 -3.95 -1.01
C SER A 9 40.70 -2.61 -0.74
N GLY A 10 40.13 -1.94 -1.75
CA GLY A 10 39.66 -0.55 -1.61
C GLY A 10 38.15 -0.33 -1.50
N ILE A 11 37.30 -1.33 -1.80
CA ILE A 11 35.84 -1.17 -1.81
C ILE A 11 35.26 -1.96 -0.65
N ARG A 12 35.29 -1.33 0.51
CA ARG A 12 34.52 -1.75 1.69
C ARG A 12 33.04 -1.78 1.31
N HIS A 13 32.48 -2.98 1.37
CA HIS A 13 31.11 -3.42 1.12
C HIS A 13 30.01 -2.77 1.99
N ALA A 14 30.16 -1.53 2.45
CA ALA A 14 29.21 -0.92 3.40
C ALA A 14 28.14 -0.01 2.75
N GLY A 15 28.29 0.37 1.47
CA GLY A 15 27.42 1.39 0.85
C GLY A 15 26.25 0.87 -0.01
N HIS A 16 26.43 -0.24 -0.72
CA HIS A 16 25.44 -0.69 -1.72
C HIS A 16 24.40 -1.67 -1.16
N SER A 17 24.75 -2.48 -0.15
CA SER A 17 23.82 -3.39 0.54
C SER A 17 22.79 -2.62 1.38
N ALA A 18 23.20 -1.48 1.95
CA ALA A 18 22.32 -0.59 2.72
C ALA A 18 21.26 0.12 1.87
N MET A 19 21.53 0.34 0.58
CA MET A 19 20.66 1.10 -0.33
C MET A 19 19.54 0.25 -0.92
N LEU A 20 19.80 -1.03 -1.16
CA LEU A 20 18.76 -2.03 -1.47
C LEU A 20 17.94 -2.38 -0.23
N GLY A 21 18.56 -2.41 0.97
CA GLY A 21 17.88 -2.57 2.25
C GLY A 21 16.92 -1.43 2.59
N ALA A 22 17.19 -0.20 2.15
CA ALA A 22 16.31 0.96 2.38
C ALA A 22 14.98 0.91 1.59
N VAL A 23 14.92 0.13 0.50
CA VAL A 23 13.68 -0.10 -0.28
C VAL A 23 12.80 -1.19 0.37
N MET A 24 13.32 -1.90 1.38
CA MET A 24 12.93 -3.28 1.63
C MET A 24 11.98 -3.55 2.80
N LEU A 25 11.47 -2.58 3.58
CA LEU A 25 10.69 -2.97 4.77
C LEU A 25 9.67 -1.98 5.32
N CYS A 26 8.71 -1.50 4.53
CA CYS A 26 7.59 -0.77 5.11
C CYS A 26 6.26 -1.11 4.47
N LEU A 27 5.99 -2.41 4.34
CA LEU A 27 4.68 -2.87 3.88
C LEU A 27 3.68 -3.11 5.00
N LEU A 28 4.05 -2.86 6.25
CA LEU A 28 3.12 -3.06 7.36
C LEU A 28 3.03 -1.93 8.35
N VAL A 29 3.77 -0.82 8.17
CA VAL A 29 3.75 0.27 9.12
C VAL A 29 4.05 1.61 8.46
N SER A 30 3.27 2.62 8.87
CA SER A 30 3.50 4.08 8.86
C SER A 30 2.62 4.96 7.96
N GLY A 31 2.11 6.06 8.53
CA GLY A 31 1.97 7.42 7.96
C GLY A 31 0.70 7.77 7.19
N GLY A 32 -0.26 8.48 7.79
CA GLY A 32 -1.61 8.66 7.22
C GLY A 32 -2.06 10.03 6.68
N TYR A 33 -3.28 10.00 6.10
CA TYR A 33 -4.20 11.13 5.95
C TYR A 33 -5.58 10.81 6.55
N ALA A 34 -6.29 11.88 6.88
CA ALA A 34 -7.66 11.88 7.35
C ALA A 34 -8.59 11.19 6.36
N TYR A 35 -9.17 10.08 6.80
CA TYR A 35 -10.39 9.48 6.29
C TYR A 35 -11.42 10.57 5.95
N ASP A 36 -11.91 10.62 4.70
CA ASP A 36 -12.97 11.58 4.37
C ASP A 36 -14.32 11.10 4.90
N GLU A 37 -14.53 11.34 6.19
CA GLU A 37 -15.76 11.05 6.90
C GLU A 37 -17.00 11.63 6.20
N THR A 38 -16.83 12.65 5.32
CA THR A 38 -17.94 13.28 4.62
C THR A 38 -18.57 12.38 3.55
N TYR A 39 -17.79 11.64 2.76
CA TYR A 39 -18.35 10.73 1.76
C TYR A 39 -19.11 9.56 2.39
N GLU A 40 -18.58 8.98 3.47
CA GLU A 40 -19.25 7.87 4.14
C GLU A 40 -20.57 8.31 4.80
N LYS A 41 -20.57 9.49 5.45
CA LYS A 41 -21.80 10.09 6.01
C LYS A 41 -22.82 10.39 4.91
N ALA A 42 -22.37 10.97 3.80
CA ALA A 42 -23.18 11.19 2.60
C ALA A 42 -23.81 9.88 2.11
N ALA A 43 -22.99 8.86 1.85
CA ALA A 43 -23.43 7.56 1.34
C ALA A 43 -24.40 6.87 2.29
N ARG A 44 -24.18 6.95 3.61
CA ARG A 44 -25.07 6.38 4.63
C ARG A 44 -26.46 7.01 4.59
N HIS A 45 -26.55 8.34 4.59
CA HIS A 45 -27.83 9.05 4.49
C HIS A 45 -28.49 8.82 3.13
N PHE A 46 -27.71 8.84 2.05
CA PHE A 46 -28.20 8.62 0.70
C PHE A 46 -28.84 7.24 0.54
N LYS A 47 -28.19 6.20 1.06
CA LYS A 47 -28.68 4.81 1.09
C LYS A 47 -29.89 4.64 2.00
N GLY A 48 -29.90 5.33 3.15
CA GLY A 48 -31.06 5.41 4.03
C GLY A 48 -32.25 6.17 3.44
N ARG A 49 -32.14 6.68 2.21
CA ARG A 49 -33.10 7.58 1.55
C ARG A 49 -33.36 8.86 2.34
N GLU A 50 -32.45 9.19 3.26
CA GLU A 50 -32.44 10.43 4.03
C GLU A 50 -31.79 11.54 3.21
N TYR A 51 -32.29 11.78 1.99
CA TYR A 51 -31.65 12.65 1.00
C TYR A 51 -31.37 14.06 1.54
N LYS A 52 -32.27 14.59 2.37
CA LYS A 52 -32.10 15.90 3.03
C LYS A 52 -30.87 15.97 3.94
N LYS A 53 -30.48 14.85 4.56
CA LYS A 53 -29.26 14.74 5.38
C LYS A 53 -28.03 14.45 4.52
N ALA A 54 -28.19 13.76 3.39
CA ALA A 54 -27.10 13.40 2.49
C ALA A 54 -26.51 14.60 1.73
N VAL A 55 -27.37 15.50 1.26
CA VAL A 55 -26.99 16.69 0.46
C VAL A 55 -25.83 17.49 1.05
N PRO A 56 -25.84 17.97 2.32
CA PRO A 56 -24.75 18.79 2.84
C PRO A 56 -23.39 18.07 2.90
N TYR A 57 -23.41 16.76 3.13
CA TYR A 57 -22.19 15.94 3.11
C TYR A 57 -21.69 15.74 1.68
N LEU A 58 -22.60 15.51 0.73
CA LEU A 58 -22.27 15.39 -0.70
C LEU A 58 -21.74 16.69 -1.28
N GLU A 59 -22.33 17.84 -0.93
CA GLU A 59 -21.85 19.18 -1.32
C GLU A 59 -20.42 19.43 -0.79
N THR A 60 -20.18 19.10 0.49
CA THR A 60 -18.85 19.24 1.11
C THR A 60 -17.83 18.33 0.43
N TYR A 61 -18.23 17.10 0.09
CA TYR A 61 -17.39 16.12 -0.57
C TYR A 61 -17.01 16.58 -1.98
N VAL A 62 -17.98 16.91 -2.84
CA VAL A 62 -17.71 17.31 -4.24
C VAL A 62 -16.98 18.64 -4.34
N ALA A 63 -17.11 19.53 -3.35
CA ALA A 63 -16.34 20.77 -3.30
C ALA A 63 -14.84 20.52 -3.02
N ARG A 64 -14.51 19.43 -2.31
CA ARG A 64 -13.12 19.05 -1.98
C ARG A 64 -12.53 18.10 -3.01
N MET A 65 -13.32 17.15 -3.47
CA MET A 65 -12.95 16.13 -4.44
C MET A 65 -14.05 16.03 -5.51
N PRO A 66 -13.95 16.84 -6.57
CA PRO A 66 -14.83 16.74 -7.72
C PRO A 66 -14.68 15.37 -8.39
N ASP A 67 -15.71 14.52 -8.33
CA ASP A 67 -15.76 13.24 -9.04
C ASP A 67 -17.17 12.93 -9.58
N PRO A 68 -17.28 12.10 -10.63
CA PRO A 68 -18.57 11.80 -11.25
C PRO A 68 -19.60 11.14 -10.32
N ALA A 69 -19.16 10.26 -9.41
CA ALA A 69 -20.07 9.54 -8.53
C ALA A 69 -20.62 10.47 -7.42
N GLY A 70 -19.77 11.31 -6.83
CA GLY A 70 -20.20 12.34 -5.89
C GLY A 70 -21.23 13.29 -6.49
N TYR A 71 -20.97 13.81 -7.69
CA TYR A 71 -21.89 14.70 -8.40
C TYR A 71 -23.20 14.00 -8.78
N TYR A 72 -23.14 12.75 -9.26
CA TYR A 72 -24.35 12.00 -9.58
C TYR A 72 -25.19 11.73 -8.33
N MET A 73 -24.57 11.31 -7.22
CA MET A 73 -25.28 11.10 -5.94
C MET A 73 -25.92 12.39 -5.44
N LEU A 74 -25.24 13.54 -5.56
CA LEU A 74 -25.80 14.83 -5.19
C LEU A 74 -26.99 15.21 -6.09
N GLY A 75 -26.83 15.08 -7.41
CA GLY A 75 -27.87 15.31 -8.40
C GLY A 75 -29.11 14.44 -8.14
N TYR A 76 -28.91 13.16 -7.82
CA TYR A 76 -29.99 12.24 -7.48
C TYR A 76 -30.67 12.59 -6.15
N ALA A 77 -29.92 12.96 -5.11
CA ALA A 77 -30.49 13.36 -3.83
C ALA A 77 -31.41 14.58 -4.00
N LEU A 78 -30.97 15.58 -4.76
CA LEU A 78 -31.73 16.79 -5.08
C LEU A 78 -32.96 16.49 -5.94
N TYR A 79 -32.84 15.57 -6.91
CA TYR A 79 -33.99 15.07 -7.69
C TYR A 79 -35.07 14.48 -6.78
N LYS A 80 -34.69 13.66 -5.80
CA LYS A 80 -35.62 13.05 -4.83
C LYS A 80 -36.23 14.04 -3.85
N LEU A 81 -35.61 15.21 -3.68
CA LEU A 81 -36.12 16.34 -2.91
C LEU A 81 -36.89 17.36 -3.76
N CYS A 82 -37.06 17.07 -5.06
CA CYS A 82 -37.73 17.93 -6.05
C CYS A 82 -37.03 19.27 -6.35
N ASP A 83 -35.73 19.38 -6.08
CA ASP A 83 -34.90 20.50 -6.51
C ASP A 83 -34.30 20.18 -7.89
N TYR A 84 -35.16 20.26 -8.92
CA TYR A 84 -34.84 19.78 -10.26
C TYR A 84 -33.80 20.64 -10.99
N GLU A 85 -33.74 21.93 -10.67
CA GLU A 85 -32.79 22.88 -11.27
C GLU A 85 -31.37 22.52 -10.87
N LYS A 86 -31.08 22.46 -9.56
CA LYS A 86 -29.75 22.04 -9.06
C LYS A 86 -29.43 20.59 -9.38
N SER A 87 -30.44 19.72 -9.35
CA SER A 87 -30.25 18.32 -9.72
C SER A 87 -29.67 18.19 -11.12
N ARG A 88 -30.22 18.93 -12.09
CA ARG A 88 -29.73 18.97 -13.45
C ARG A 88 -28.30 19.49 -13.54
N GLU A 89 -27.97 20.57 -12.83
CA GLU A 89 -26.61 21.13 -12.80
C GLU A 89 -25.58 20.08 -12.36
N TYR A 90 -25.87 19.34 -11.29
CA TYR A 90 -24.93 18.33 -10.78
C TYR A 90 -24.86 17.07 -11.66
N PHE A 91 -25.95 16.69 -12.33
CA PHE A 91 -25.86 15.67 -13.37
C PHE A 91 -24.98 16.14 -14.54
N ASP A 92 -25.15 17.37 -15.00
CA ASP A 92 -24.30 17.95 -16.05
C ASP A 92 -22.81 17.96 -15.61
N GLN A 93 -22.50 18.25 -14.34
CA GLN A 93 -21.13 18.14 -13.81
C GLN A 93 -20.60 16.70 -13.83
N ALA A 94 -21.41 15.71 -13.46
CA ALA A 94 -21.00 14.30 -13.51
C ALA A 94 -20.65 13.87 -14.93
N TYR A 95 -21.51 14.19 -15.90
CA TYR A 95 -21.31 13.86 -17.32
C TYR A 95 -20.24 14.71 -18.01
N LEU A 96 -19.94 15.91 -17.49
CA LEU A 96 -18.81 16.71 -17.95
C LEU A 96 -17.47 16.04 -17.60
N ILE A 97 -17.40 15.35 -16.46
CA ILE A 97 -16.18 14.66 -16.01
C ILE A 97 -16.06 13.27 -16.65
N ASP A 98 -17.14 12.49 -16.68
CA ASP A 98 -17.20 11.19 -17.36
C ASP A 98 -18.47 11.11 -18.23
N PRO A 99 -18.37 11.40 -19.55
CA PRO A 99 -19.51 11.34 -20.47
C PRO A 99 -20.17 9.96 -20.57
N GLU A 100 -19.42 8.90 -20.26
CA GLU A 100 -19.90 7.51 -20.27
C GLU A 100 -20.35 7.07 -18.87
N PHE A 101 -20.55 7.99 -17.93
CA PHE A 101 -20.93 7.66 -16.56
C PHE A 101 -22.30 6.99 -16.51
N THR A 102 -22.39 5.86 -15.81
CA THR A 102 -23.66 5.15 -15.57
C THR A 102 -23.84 4.93 -14.08
N SER A 103 -25.09 4.82 -13.60
CA SER A 103 -25.37 4.54 -12.20
C SER A 103 -24.88 3.16 -11.74
N GLU A 104 -24.46 2.28 -12.64
CA GLU A 104 -23.82 0.99 -12.32
C GLU A 104 -22.36 1.17 -11.88
N LYS A 105 -21.71 2.26 -12.30
CA LYS A 105 -20.41 2.69 -11.77
C LYS A 105 -20.52 3.25 -10.35
N ILE A 106 -21.74 3.54 -9.89
CA ILE A 106 -22.05 3.78 -8.48
C ILE A 106 -22.25 2.41 -7.84
N PRO A 107 -21.47 2.03 -6.82
CA PRO A 107 -21.58 0.70 -6.22
C PRO A 107 -23.03 0.37 -5.82
N ALA A 108 -23.67 -0.57 -6.54
CA ALA A 108 -25.12 -0.81 -6.49
C ALA A 108 -25.54 -2.17 -5.85
N HIS A 109 -24.74 -2.77 -4.96
CA HIS A 109 -25.05 -4.09 -4.35
C HIS A 109 -25.16 -4.08 -2.82
N ALA A 110 -25.85 -3.05 -2.34
CA ALA A 110 -25.67 -2.47 -1.04
C ALA A 110 -26.32 -3.14 0.20
N GLY A 111 -26.81 -4.37 0.13
CA GLY A 111 -27.46 -4.98 1.30
C GLY A 111 -26.48 -5.59 2.30
N LEU A 112 -25.62 -6.46 1.78
CA LEU A 112 -24.69 -7.28 2.57
C LEU A 112 -23.25 -7.10 2.07
N ALA A 113 -23.04 -7.00 0.74
CA ALA A 113 -21.73 -6.70 0.16
C ALA A 113 -21.20 -5.31 0.58
N ASP A 114 -22.07 -4.30 0.72
CA ASP A 114 -21.69 -3.00 1.29
C ASP A 114 -21.35 -3.07 2.78
N GLU A 115 -21.99 -3.97 3.52
CA GLU A 115 -21.64 -4.14 4.94
C GLU A 115 -20.31 -4.86 5.07
N ASP A 116 -20.08 -5.90 4.28
CA ASP A 116 -18.81 -6.62 4.23
C ASP A 116 -17.69 -5.68 3.77
N GLU A 117 -17.89 -4.92 2.70
CA GLU A 117 -16.95 -3.93 2.20
C GLU A 117 -16.72 -2.80 3.21
N ARG A 118 -17.77 -2.32 3.91
CA ARG A 118 -17.61 -1.37 5.03
C ARG A 118 -16.77 -1.98 6.15
N LEU A 119 -16.98 -3.25 6.50
CA LEU A 119 -16.16 -3.93 7.51
C LEU A 119 -14.71 -4.08 7.04
N VAL A 120 -14.47 -4.29 5.74
CA VAL A 120 -13.12 -4.25 5.15
C VAL A 120 -12.51 -2.86 5.31
N HIS A 121 -13.24 -1.79 4.98
CA HIS A 121 -12.79 -0.42 5.19
C HIS A 121 -12.46 -0.15 6.68
N ASP A 122 -13.33 -0.57 7.59
CA ASP A 122 -13.11 -0.45 9.04
C ASP A 122 -11.84 -1.18 9.47
N ILE A 123 -11.63 -2.42 9.02
CA ILE A 123 -10.43 -3.21 9.34
C ILE A 123 -9.17 -2.52 8.80
N LEU A 124 -9.19 -2.09 7.54
CA LEU A 124 -8.03 -1.44 6.92
C LEU A 124 -7.72 -0.08 7.57
N ALA A 125 -8.74 0.70 7.93
CA ALA A 125 -8.59 1.97 8.63
C ALA A 125 -8.04 1.76 10.05
N LEU A 126 -8.67 0.88 10.83
CA LEU A 126 -8.28 0.60 12.21
C LEU A 126 -6.91 -0.07 12.32
N SER A 127 -6.49 -0.83 11.32
CA SER A 127 -5.15 -1.43 11.24
C SER A 127 -4.07 -0.50 10.67
N GLY A 128 -4.43 0.75 10.34
CA GLY A 128 -3.49 1.73 9.81
C GLY A 128 -3.03 1.47 8.37
N ALA A 129 -3.69 0.60 7.61
CA ALA A 129 -3.28 0.21 6.26
C ALA A 129 -3.26 1.40 5.28
N GLY A 130 -4.15 2.38 5.46
CA GLY A 130 -4.15 3.61 4.68
C GLY A 130 -2.83 4.38 4.81
N GLY A 131 -2.25 4.39 6.01
CA GLY A 131 -0.95 5.02 6.18
C GLY A 131 0.15 4.26 5.44
N GLN A 132 0.17 2.94 5.58
CA GLN A 132 1.21 2.07 5.00
C GLN A 132 1.40 2.29 3.49
N ILE A 133 0.31 2.60 2.78
CA ILE A 133 0.32 2.95 1.35
C ILE A 133 1.09 4.25 1.10
N GLU A 134 0.84 5.30 1.88
CA GLU A 134 1.44 6.61 1.69
C GLU A 134 2.92 6.63 2.05
N PHE A 135 3.30 5.91 3.10
CA PHE A 135 4.72 5.73 3.40
C PHE A 135 5.46 5.09 2.24
N TYR A 136 4.91 4.02 1.65
CA TYR A 136 5.55 3.36 0.53
C TYR A 136 5.67 4.30 -0.67
N ALA A 137 4.65 5.12 -0.93
CA ALA A 137 4.72 6.20 -1.90
C ALA A 137 5.88 7.17 -1.62
N GLY A 138 6.09 7.52 -0.35
CA GLY A 138 7.17 8.38 0.12
C GLY A 138 8.56 7.77 -0.08
N VAL A 139 8.77 6.52 0.36
CA VAL A 139 10.05 5.82 0.19
C VAL A 139 10.38 5.65 -1.27
N VAL A 140 9.45 5.16 -2.07
CA VAL A 140 9.68 5.01 -3.50
C VAL A 140 10.05 6.37 -4.11
N ARG A 141 9.29 7.44 -3.81
CA ARG A 141 9.61 8.79 -4.30
C ARG A 141 11.01 9.25 -3.92
N SER A 142 11.45 8.95 -2.70
CA SER A 142 12.79 9.30 -2.19
C SER A 142 13.92 8.45 -2.77
N SER A 143 13.62 7.22 -3.21
CA SER A 143 14.59 6.29 -3.81
C SER A 143 14.79 6.50 -5.31
N ILE A 144 13.86 7.16 -6.01
CA ILE A 144 13.97 7.39 -7.45
C ILE A 144 15.19 8.26 -7.85
N PRO A 145 15.54 9.37 -7.16
CA PRO A 145 16.74 10.14 -7.48
C PRO A 145 18.02 9.31 -7.42
N VAL A 146 18.10 8.42 -6.43
CA VAL A 146 19.23 7.52 -6.17
C VAL A 146 19.41 6.47 -7.27
N VAL A 147 18.32 5.81 -7.69
CA VAL A 147 18.33 4.85 -8.81
C VAL A 147 18.62 5.56 -10.14
N GLY A 148 18.17 6.81 -10.28
CA GLY A 148 18.37 7.64 -11.46
C GLY A 148 19.81 8.08 -11.70
N GLU A 149 20.69 8.05 -10.70
CA GLU A 149 22.13 8.34 -10.87
C GLU A 149 22.92 7.14 -11.39
N THR A 150 22.42 5.91 -11.20
CA THR A 150 23.19 4.68 -11.44
C THR A 150 22.80 3.90 -12.70
N MET A 151 21.59 4.06 -13.25
CA MET A 151 21.11 3.17 -14.33
C MET A 151 20.50 3.78 -15.60
N ILE A 152 20.22 5.10 -15.71
CA ILE A 152 19.38 5.63 -16.83
C ILE A 152 19.82 7.02 -17.34
N ARG A 153 19.82 7.25 -18.67
CA ARG A 153 20.05 8.58 -19.29
C ARG A 153 19.02 9.62 -18.80
N GLU A 154 19.48 10.82 -18.45
CA GLU A 154 18.75 11.97 -17.85
C GLU A 154 17.34 12.26 -18.39
N ARG A 155 17.07 12.12 -19.70
CA ARG A 155 15.78 12.49 -20.31
C ARG A 155 14.66 11.44 -20.16
N THR A 156 15.00 10.21 -19.79
CA THR A 156 14.04 9.12 -19.48
C THR A 156 13.68 9.11 -17.98
N LYS A 157 14.47 9.82 -17.17
CA LYS A 157 14.39 9.92 -15.71
C LYS A 157 13.03 10.45 -15.27
N LEU A 158 12.67 11.69 -15.63
CA LEU A 158 11.45 12.38 -15.17
C LEU A 158 10.14 11.61 -15.44
N GLY A 159 9.97 11.04 -16.64
CA GLY A 159 8.75 10.28 -16.97
C GLY A 159 8.62 8.97 -16.19
N MET A 160 9.75 8.30 -15.92
CA MET A 160 9.78 7.15 -15.00
C MET A 160 9.49 7.59 -13.56
N MET A 161 10.03 8.73 -13.10
CA MET A 161 9.77 9.20 -11.73
C MET A 161 8.28 9.51 -11.50
N GLU A 162 7.64 10.12 -12.49
CA GLU A 162 6.22 10.46 -12.42
C GLU A 162 5.33 9.22 -12.49
N LEU A 163 5.63 8.26 -13.36
CA LEU A 163 4.90 6.98 -13.46
C LEU A 163 5.07 6.10 -12.22
N VAL A 164 6.27 6.06 -11.64
CA VAL A 164 6.55 5.35 -10.39
C VAL A 164 5.84 6.01 -9.20
N GLY A 165 5.79 7.35 -9.16
CA GLY A 165 4.99 8.08 -8.19
C GLY A 165 3.47 7.91 -8.37
N ASP A 166 3.01 7.73 -9.61
CA ASP A 166 1.61 7.47 -9.96
C ASP A 166 1.12 6.10 -9.47
N MET A 167 2.00 5.10 -9.37
CA MET A 167 1.69 3.76 -8.84
C MET A 167 1.18 3.82 -7.40
N PHE A 168 1.72 4.75 -6.62
CA PHE A 168 1.45 4.83 -5.18
C PHE A 168 0.50 5.96 -4.81
N ARG A 169 -0.16 6.56 -5.81
CA ARG A 169 -1.31 7.43 -5.53
C ARG A 169 -2.43 6.61 -4.90
N GLN A 170 -2.91 7.08 -3.75
CA GLN A 170 -3.95 6.45 -2.93
C GLN A 170 -5.19 6.05 -3.76
N GLY A 171 -5.53 6.83 -4.78
CA GLY A 171 -6.64 6.58 -5.71
C GLY A 171 -6.52 5.32 -6.58
N ARG A 172 -5.40 4.57 -6.56
CA ARG A 172 -5.27 3.29 -7.27
C ARG A 172 -4.98 2.11 -6.36
N LEU A 173 -4.08 2.28 -5.39
CA LEU A 173 -3.67 1.17 -4.54
C LEU A 173 -4.73 0.80 -3.51
N TYR A 174 -5.41 1.78 -2.90
CA TYR A 174 -6.40 1.50 -1.85
C TYR A 174 -7.64 0.76 -2.37
N PRO A 175 -8.28 1.14 -3.50
CA PRO A 175 -9.38 0.36 -4.07
C PRO A 175 -8.98 -1.08 -4.42
N SER A 176 -7.76 -1.27 -4.95
CA SER A 176 -7.22 -2.59 -5.27
C SER A 176 -6.99 -3.42 -3.99
N LEU A 177 -6.55 -2.78 -2.91
CA LEU A 177 -6.39 -3.41 -1.60
C LEU A 177 -7.74 -3.85 -1.02
N VAL A 178 -8.75 -2.97 -1.05
CA VAL A 178 -10.12 -3.28 -0.59
C VAL A 178 -10.69 -4.45 -1.37
N SER A 179 -10.63 -4.40 -2.70
CA SER A 179 -11.12 -5.48 -3.57
C SER A 179 -10.42 -6.82 -3.29
N SER A 180 -9.09 -6.80 -3.13
CA SER A 180 -8.31 -8.01 -2.83
C SER A 180 -8.60 -8.56 -1.44
N PHE A 181 -8.80 -7.70 -0.43
CA PHE A 181 -9.17 -8.12 0.91
C PHE A 181 -10.57 -8.73 0.92
N ASN A 182 -11.52 -8.08 0.24
CA ASN A 182 -12.91 -8.51 0.15
C ASN A 182 -13.05 -9.90 -0.51
N SER A 183 -12.14 -10.27 -1.42
CA SER A 183 -12.11 -11.62 -2.03
C SER A 183 -11.91 -12.77 -1.03
N ARG A 184 -11.43 -12.47 0.19
CA ARG A 184 -11.21 -13.43 1.28
C ARG A 184 -12.00 -13.06 2.53
N PHE A 185 -13.06 -12.27 2.36
CA PHE A 185 -13.86 -11.77 3.47
C PHE A 185 -14.47 -12.92 4.29
N ASP A 186 -14.39 -12.79 5.61
CA ASP A 186 -15.05 -13.67 6.56
C ASP A 186 -15.70 -12.81 7.64
N ARG A 187 -17.02 -12.92 7.79
CA ARG A 187 -17.80 -12.02 8.64
C ARG A 187 -17.51 -12.22 10.13
N ASP A 188 -17.36 -13.46 10.57
CA ASP A 188 -17.15 -13.79 11.99
C ASP A 188 -15.74 -13.40 12.42
N HIS A 189 -14.74 -13.71 11.60
CA HIS A 189 -13.38 -13.27 11.81
C HIS A 189 -13.27 -11.74 11.76
N SER A 190 -13.94 -11.07 10.82
CA SER A 190 -13.99 -9.61 10.73
C SER A 190 -14.51 -8.97 12.02
N ALA A 191 -15.61 -9.48 12.56
CA ALA A 191 -16.17 -8.97 13.80
C ALA A 191 -15.21 -9.14 14.99
N ALA A 192 -14.50 -10.27 15.08
CA ALA A 192 -13.49 -10.51 16.10
C ALA A 192 -12.29 -9.57 15.96
N VAL A 193 -11.82 -9.36 14.73
CA VAL A 193 -10.68 -8.47 14.40
C VAL A 193 -11.02 -7.03 14.72
N ILE A 194 -12.19 -6.53 14.33
CA ILE A 194 -12.63 -5.17 14.65
C ILE A 194 -12.73 -4.96 16.16
N ARG A 195 -13.26 -5.94 16.92
CA ARG A 195 -13.27 -5.86 18.39
C ARG A 195 -11.86 -5.76 18.96
N TRP A 196 -10.92 -6.56 18.46
CA TRP A 196 -9.53 -6.51 18.89
C TRP A 196 -8.85 -5.18 18.54
N LEU A 197 -8.99 -4.70 17.30
CA LEU A 197 -8.43 -3.43 16.84
C LEU A 197 -8.99 -2.24 17.63
N LYS A 198 -10.25 -2.30 18.07
CA LYS A 198 -10.87 -1.26 18.92
C LYS A 198 -10.44 -1.32 20.40
N SER A 199 -9.75 -2.38 20.84
CA SER A 199 -9.24 -2.49 22.20
C SER A 199 -8.14 -1.45 22.49
N PRO A 200 -7.86 -1.13 23.77
CA PRO A 200 -6.76 -0.21 24.11
C PRO A 200 -5.41 -0.65 23.51
N LEU A 201 -5.10 -1.94 23.57
CA LEU A 201 -3.86 -2.48 23.00
C LEU A 201 -3.85 -2.43 21.47
N GLY A 202 -4.95 -2.81 20.81
CA GLY A 202 -5.07 -2.74 19.35
C GLY A 202 -4.87 -1.32 18.82
N LYS A 203 -5.48 -0.33 19.47
CA LYS A 203 -5.28 1.10 19.15
C LYS A 203 -3.84 1.55 19.40
N LYS A 204 -3.22 1.11 20.50
CA LYS A 204 -1.82 1.44 20.83
C LYS A 204 -0.88 0.87 19.77
N ILE A 205 -1.08 -0.38 19.38
CA ILE A 205 -0.31 -1.05 18.30
C ILE A 205 -0.51 -0.30 16.98
N ALA A 206 -1.75 -0.04 16.56
CA ALA A 206 -2.03 0.70 15.33
C ALA A 206 -1.40 2.10 15.32
N ALA A 207 -1.38 2.79 16.46
CA ALA A 207 -0.73 4.09 16.59
C ALA A 207 0.80 3.99 16.44
N LEU A 208 1.44 2.99 17.06
CA LEU A 208 2.87 2.71 16.89
C LEU A 208 3.19 2.36 15.43
N GLU A 209 2.35 1.51 14.84
CA GLU A 209 2.39 1.07 13.45
C GLU A 209 1.97 2.15 12.43
N THR A 210 1.67 3.36 12.86
CA THR A 210 1.36 4.48 11.96
C THR A 210 2.30 5.66 12.17
N ARG A 211 3.23 5.59 13.12
CA ARG A 211 4.27 6.62 13.30
C ARG A 211 5.13 6.71 12.03
N PRO A 212 5.43 7.92 11.52
CA PRO A 212 6.36 8.09 10.41
C PRO A 212 7.71 7.44 10.73
N HIS A 213 8.28 6.73 9.76
CA HIS A 213 9.65 6.24 9.86
C HIS A 213 10.57 7.12 9.01
N THR A 214 11.56 7.71 9.65
CA THR A 214 12.60 8.46 8.96
C THR A 214 13.83 7.56 8.74
N PRO A 215 14.62 7.79 7.68
CA PRO A 215 15.92 7.12 7.53
C PRO A 215 16.81 7.28 8.77
N ALA A 216 16.69 8.39 9.49
CA ALA A 216 17.43 8.64 10.73
C ALA A 216 16.95 7.78 11.91
N GLU A 217 15.66 7.45 11.99
CA GLU A 217 15.13 6.51 12.99
C GLU A 217 15.52 5.07 12.67
N MET A 218 15.48 4.72 11.39
CA MET A 218 15.92 3.41 10.88
C MET A 218 17.42 3.17 11.14
N GLN A 219 18.25 4.19 10.97
CA GLN A 219 19.66 4.15 11.35
C GLN A 219 19.83 3.98 12.87
N ARG A 220 18.98 4.64 13.67
CA ARG A 220 19.00 4.54 15.14
C ARG A 220 18.50 3.18 15.66
N SER A 221 17.69 2.46 14.88
CA SER A 221 17.24 1.11 15.23
C SER A 221 18.29 0.03 14.96
N MET A 222 19.37 0.32 14.24
CA MET A 222 20.40 -0.68 13.95
C MET A 222 20.99 -1.28 15.22
N ASP A 223 21.10 -2.62 15.22
CA ASP A 223 21.59 -3.45 16.33
C ASP A 223 20.76 -3.33 17.63
N MET A 224 19.59 -2.69 17.59
CA MET A 224 18.75 -2.50 18.77
C MET A 224 18.27 -3.86 19.31
N TYR A 225 17.89 -4.78 18.44
CA TYR A 225 17.42 -6.10 18.81
C TYR A 225 18.48 -6.88 19.61
N GLN A 226 19.75 -6.81 19.19
CA GLN A 226 20.84 -7.54 19.85
C GLN A 226 21.16 -7.01 21.25
N LYS A 227 20.79 -5.76 21.54
CA LYS A 227 21.01 -5.10 22.83
C LYS A 227 19.85 -5.31 23.81
N LEU A 228 18.75 -5.94 23.39
CA LEU A 228 17.61 -6.22 24.25
C LEU A 228 17.94 -7.28 25.31
N PRO A 229 17.32 -7.23 26.49
CA PRO A 229 17.33 -8.35 27.44
C PRO A 229 16.81 -9.63 26.77
N ASP A 230 17.32 -10.80 27.18
CA ASP A 230 17.02 -12.09 26.55
C ASP A 230 15.52 -12.38 26.42
N GLU A 231 14.76 -12.10 27.48
CA GLU A 231 13.31 -12.27 27.47
C GLU A 231 12.64 -11.41 26.38
N ARG A 232 13.01 -10.12 26.30
CA ARG A 232 12.46 -9.19 25.32
C ARG A 232 12.85 -9.57 23.90
N ARG A 233 14.11 -9.99 23.72
CA ARG A 233 14.65 -10.48 22.46
C ARG A 233 13.83 -11.67 21.95
N GLN A 234 13.57 -12.66 22.80
CA GLN A 234 12.75 -13.82 22.44
C GLN A 234 11.32 -13.42 22.06
N ILE A 235 10.70 -12.48 22.79
CA ILE A 235 9.35 -12.00 22.48
C ILE A 235 9.29 -11.31 21.11
N ILE A 236 10.27 -10.45 20.80
CA ILE A 236 10.36 -9.78 19.49
C ILE A 236 10.64 -10.79 18.37
N GLY A 237 11.49 -11.79 18.61
CA GLY A 237 11.72 -12.90 17.67
C GLY A 237 10.44 -13.68 17.36
N ASN A 238 9.66 -14.02 18.39
CA ASN A 238 8.37 -14.68 18.21
C ASN A 238 7.37 -13.80 17.43
N LEU A 239 7.43 -12.47 17.62
CA LEU A 239 6.61 -11.53 16.87
C LEU A 239 6.99 -11.46 15.40
N GLU A 240 8.28 -11.45 15.08
CA GLU A 240 8.76 -11.56 13.70
C GLU A 240 8.24 -12.85 13.06
N THR A 241 8.35 -13.99 13.74
CA THR A 241 7.85 -15.28 13.24
C THR A 241 6.35 -15.26 12.99
N ALA A 242 5.56 -14.65 13.87
CA ALA A 242 4.10 -14.56 13.72
C ALA A 242 3.69 -13.64 12.57
N LEU A 243 4.38 -12.50 12.40
CA LEU A 243 4.07 -11.51 11.37
C LEU A 243 4.67 -11.88 10.00
N ARG A 244 5.76 -12.66 9.99
CA ARG A 244 6.58 -13.03 8.83
C ARG A 244 7.02 -11.81 8.03
N LEU A 245 7.56 -10.80 8.73
CA LEU A 245 7.87 -9.52 8.11
C LEU A 245 8.95 -9.69 7.03
N ALA A 246 10.04 -10.41 7.31
CA ALA A 246 11.13 -10.56 6.35
C ALA A 246 10.65 -11.23 5.05
N ASP A 247 9.98 -12.38 5.17
CA ASP A 247 9.41 -13.11 4.03
C ASP A 247 8.45 -12.26 3.20
N THR A 248 7.51 -11.60 3.88
CA THR A 248 6.46 -10.81 3.24
C THR A 248 7.06 -9.67 2.41
N ASN A 249 8.10 -9.02 2.94
CA ASN A 249 8.75 -7.93 2.23
C ASN A 249 9.52 -8.41 0.99
N ILE A 250 10.26 -9.53 1.09
CA ILE A 250 10.93 -10.14 -0.07
C ILE A 250 9.89 -10.44 -1.16
N ASP A 251 8.79 -11.08 -0.79
CA ASP A 251 7.75 -11.48 -1.74
C ASP A 251 7.09 -10.29 -2.44
N ILE A 252 6.73 -9.24 -1.69
CA ILE A 252 6.05 -8.09 -2.26
C ILE A 252 6.99 -7.26 -3.14
N VAL A 253 8.22 -6.99 -2.70
CA VAL A 253 9.19 -6.21 -3.50
C VAL A 253 9.53 -6.96 -4.79
N SER A 254 9.81 -8.25 -4.69
CA SER A 254 10.12 -9.09 -5.85
C SER A 254 8.94 -9.12 -6.82
N LEU A 255 7.71 -9.35 -6.31
CA LEU A 255 6.51 -9.37 -7.14
C LEU A 255 6.28 -8.02 -7.83
N ALA A 256 6.34 -6.91 -7.10
CA ALA A 256 6.13 -5.57 -7.66
C ALA A 256 7.10 -5.28 -8.82
N LEU A 257 8.39 -5.57 -8.62
CA LEU A 257 9.41 -5.41 -9.66
C LEU A 257 9.11 -6.29 -10.88
N SER A 258 8.81 -7.57 -10.67
CA SER A 258 8.47 -8.49 -11.76
C SER A 258 7.24 -8.04 -12.53
N GLU A 259 6.17 -7.67 -11.84
CA GLU A 259 4.93 -7.26 -12.48
C GLU A 259 5.10 -6.00 -13.32
N MET A 260 5.88 -5.03 -12.82
CA MET A 260 6.27 -3.86 -13.59
C MET A 260 7.08 -4.24 -14.84
N LEU A 261 8.08 -5.11 -14.71
CA LEU A 261 8.91 -5.55 -15.85
C LEU A 261 8.07 -6.33 -16.88
N LYS A 262 7.16 -7.20 -16.43
CA LYS A 262 6.24 -7.95 -17.30
C LYS A 262 5.29 -7.01 -18.04
N GLY A 263 4.71 -6.02 -17.35
CA GLY A 263 3.88 -5.00 -17.99
C GLY A 263 4.64 -4.21 -19.06
N MET A 264 5.89 -3.83 -18.79
CA MET A 264 6.74 -3.12 -19.76
C MET A 264 7.10 -4.02 -20.96
N GLN A 265 7.46 -5.28 -20.71
CA GLN A 265 7.80 -6.25 -21.75
C GLN A 265 6.61 -6.52 -22.68
N ALA A 266 5.39 -6.61 -22.15
CA ALA A 266 4.18 -6.83 -22.94
C ALA A 266 3.94 -5.74 -24.00
N GLN A 267 4.39 -4.52 -23.75
CA GLN A 267 4.24 -3.39 -24.67
C GLN A 267 5.43 -3.23 -25.63
N LEU A 268 6.62 -3.65 -25.22
CA LEU A 268 7.84 -3.52 -26.02
C LEU A 268 8.15 -4.77 -26.86
N GLY A 269 7.64 -5.94 -26.49
CA GLY A 269 7.92 -7.22 -27.14
C GLY A 269 9.42 -7.51 -27.20
N GLU A 270 9.92 -7.87 -28.38
CA GLU A 270 11.35 -8.10 -28.65
C GLU A 270 12.24 -6.87 -28.42
N ARG A 271 11.64 -5.67 -28.32
CA ARG A 271 12.38 -4.42 -28.06
C ARG A 271 12.64 -4.19 -26.57
N SER A 272 12.09 -5.04 -25.71
CA SER A 272 12.36 -5.02 -24.27
C SER A 272 13.83 -5.34 -24.00
N ALA A 273 14.41 -4.70 -22.99
CA ALA A 273 15.78 -5.00 -22.54
C ALA A 273 15.90 -6.37 -21.87
N MET A 274 14.78 -6.95 -21.42
CA MET A 274 14.70 -8.25 -20.78
C MET A 274 13.53 -9.06 -21.35
N SER A 275 13.77 -10.34 -21.59
CA SER A 275 12.76 -11.35 -21.91
C SER A 275 11.99 -11.79 -20.67
N LEU A 276 10.85 -12.46 -20.87
CA LEU A 276 10.04 -12.97 -19.75
C LEU A 276 10.81 -13.99 -18.89
N SER A 277 11.63 -14.85 -19.49
CA SER A 277 12.45 -15.82 -18.76
C SER A 277 13.55 -15.14 -17.94
N GLU A 278 14.16 -14.06 -18.45
CA GLU A 278 15.15 -13.27 -17.70
C GLU A 278 14.52 -12.51 -16.53
N ILE A 279 13.29 -11.99 -16.69
CA ILE A 279 12.51 -11.38 -15.60
C ILE A 279 12.20 -12.41 -14.51
N GLU A 280 11.81 -13.63 -14.90
CA GLU A 280 11.54 -14.72 -13.97
C GLU A 280 12.81 -15.24 -13.26
N ALA A 281 13.95 -15.29 -13.96
CA ALA A 281 15.22 -15.62 -13.34
C ALA A 281 15.66 -14.56 -12.32
N CYS A 282 15.40 -13.28 -12.60
CA CYS A 282 15.69 -12.18 -11.67
C CYS A 282 14.88 -12.31 -10.37
N LEU A 283 13.61 -12.74 -10.46
CA LEU A 283 12.78 -13.04 -9.29
C LEU A 283 13.34 -14.17 -8.42
N VAL A 284 13.81 -15.25 -9.05
CA VAL A 284 14.41 -16.37 -8.32
C VAL A 284 15.65 -15.88 -7.57
N ASN A 285 16.52 -15.13 -8.24
CA ASN A 285 17.73 -14.58 -7.61
C ASN A 285 17.42 -13.56 -6.49
N ALA A 286 16.36 -12.76 -6.62
CA ALA A 286 15.91 -11.84 -5.56
C ALA A 286 15.45 -12.59 -4.30
N ARG A 287 14.86 -13.79 -4.45
CA ARG A 287 14.45 -14.66 -3.33
C ARG A 287 15.63 -15.36 -2.65
N GLU A 288 16.77 -15.42 -3.31
CA GLU A 288 18.06 -15.93 -2.79
C GLU A 288 18.92 -14.83 -2.13
N MET A 289 18.41 -13.60 -2.00
CA MET A 289 19.06 -12.56 -1.18
C MET A 289 19.28 -13.06 0.26
N PRO A 290 20.34 -12.61 0.95
CA PRO A 290 20.68 -13.09 2.28
C PRO A 290 19.55 -12.81 3.28
N ARG A 291 18.73 -13.84 3.52
CA ARG A 291 17.54 -13.78 4.39
C ARG A 291 17.88 -13.31 5.79
N GLU A 292 19.07 -13.67 6.27
CA GLU A 292 19.58 -13.33 7.60
C GLU A 292 19.68 -11.82 7.80
N GLU A 293 20.15 -11.06 6.81
CA GLU A 293 20.26 -9.59 6.90
C GLU A 293 18.88 -8.94 6.95
N ILE A 294 17.94 -9.44 6.14
CA ILE A 294 16.57 -8.93 6.07
C ILE A 294 15.80 -9.25 7.35
N THR A 295 15.97 -10.46 7.89
CA THR A 295 15.41 -10.87 9.18
C THR A 295 15.99 -10.03 10.31
N GLN A 296 17.31 -9.83 10.35
CA GLN A 296 17.94 -8.99 11.38
C GLN A 296 17.40 -7.56 11.33
N TYR A 297 17.27 -7.00 10.12
CA TYR A 297 16.67 -5.69 9.93
C TYR A 297 15.20 -5.65 10.42
N ALA A 298 14.40 -6.68 10.12
CA ALA A 298 13.01 -6.77 10.58
C ALA A 298 12.93 -6.81 12.12
N LEU A 299 13.82 -7.55 12.76
CA LEU A 299 13.92 -7.64 14.21
C LEU A 299 14.30 -6.29 14.85
N ASP A 300 15.26 -5.58 14.27
CA ASP A 300 15.66 -4.24 14.71
C ASP A 300 14.52 -3.22 14.57
N SER A 301 13.77 -3.28 13.46
CA SER A 301 12.58 -2.45 13.24
C SER A 301 11.48 -2.72 14.26
N LEU A 302 11.18 -4.00 14.53
CA LEU A 302 10.21 -4.41 15.55
C LEU A 302 10.63 -3.98 16.96
N ALA A 303 11.91 -4.12 17.28
CA ALA A 303 12.47 -3.69 18.56
C ALA A 303 12.24 -2.19 18.78
N HIS A 304 12.51 -1.38 17.76
CA HIS A 304 12.30 0.07 17.81
C HIS A 304 10.82 0.45 17.88
N MET A 305 10.00 -0.12 17.00
CA MET A 305 8.59 0.23 16.87
C MET A 305 7.79 -0.08 18.14
N TYR A 306 8.04 -1.24 18.74
CA TYR A 306 7.34 -1.67 19.94
C TYR A 306 8.10 -1.35 21.23
N GLN A 307 9.09 -0.45 21.21
CA GLN A 307 9.85 -0.07 22.40
C GLN A 307 8.96 0.43 23.55
N ASP A 308 7.82 1.04 23.23
CA ASP A 308 6.84 1.58 24.18
C ASP A 308 5.82 0.54 24.70
N LEU A 309 5.88 -0.71 24.22
CA LEU A 309 5.02 -1.80 24.69
C LEU A 309 5.69 -2.61 25.82
N THR A 310 4.92 -3.04 26.81
CA THR A 310 5.42 -4.02 27.80
C THR A 310 5.53 -5.42 27.19
N ASN A 311 6.25 -6.33 27.88
CA ASN A 311 6.34 -7.73 27.45
C ASN A 311 4.95 -8.39 27.41
N GLU A 312 4.10 -8.06 28.38
CA GLU A 312 2.74 -8.56 28.52
C GLU A 312 1.84 -8.08 27.39
N GLU A 313 2.01 -6.82 26.96
CA GLU A 313 1.29 -6.23 25.83
C GLU A 313 1.66 -6.94 24.51
N ILE A 314 2.95 -7.19 24.25
CA ILE A 314 3.36 -7.92 23.04
C ILE A 314 2.87 -9.37 23.09
N ARG A 315 2.96 -10.02 24.24
CA ARG A 315 2.40 -11.38 24.44
C ARG A 315 0.89 -11.41 24.22
N ALA A 316 0.17 -10.37 24.62
CA ALA A 316 -1.27 -10.25 24.38
C ALA A 316 -1.58 -10.10 22.88
N ALA A 317 -0.78 -9.34 22.14
CA ALA A 317 -0.88 -9.26 20.68
C ALA A 317 -0.63 -10.62 20.02
N LEU A 318 0.44 -11.31 20.41
CA LEU A 318 0.77 -12.67 19.94
C LEU A 318 -0.37 -13.66 20.19
N ARG A 319 -1.00 -13.62 21.37
CA ARG A 319 -2.16 -14.48 21.67
C ARG A 319 -3.32 -14.23 20.72
N PHE A 320 -3.59 -12.97 20.36
CA PHE A 320 -4.62 -12.66 19.38
C PHE A 320 -4.23 -13.16 17.98
N TYR A 321 -3.00 -12.92 17.54
CA TYR A 321 -2.52 -13.36 16.23
C TYR A 321 -2.52 -14.89 16.07
N ALA A 322 -2.44 -15.64 17.17
CA ALA A 322 -2.57 -17.10 17.18
C ALA A 322 -4.02 -17.61 17.11
N THR A 323 -5.04 -16.75 17.25
CA THR A 323 -6.44 -17.15 17.11
C THR A 323 -6.83 -17.35 15.64
N PRO A 324 -7.88 -18.13 15.30
CA PRO A 324 -8.36 -18.25 13.93
C PRO A 324 -8.61 -16.90 13.24
N ALA A 325 -9.23 -15.95 13.96
CA ALA A 325 -9.48 -14.60 13.45
C ALA A 325 -8.20 -13.79 13.23
N GLY A 326 -7.22 -13.91 14.14
CA GLY A 326 -5.92 -13.25 14.02
C GLY A 326 -5.10 -13.79 12.85
N THR A 327 -5.04 -15.11 12.69
CA THR A 327 -4.40 -15.79 11.56
C THR A 327 -5.05 -15.38 10.24
N TRP A 328 -6.38 -15.46 10.15
CA TRP A 328 -7.15 -15.03 8.99
C TRP A 328 -6.83 -13.57 8.62
N PHE A 329 -6.81 -12.68 9.61
CA PHE A 329 -6.53 -11.26 9.38
C PHE A 329 -5.14 -11.04 8.80
N MET A 330 -4.10 -11.66 9.37
CA MET A 330 -2.72 -11.50 8.90
C MET A 330 -2.52 -12.09 7.51
N GLU A 331 -3.11 -13.25 7.23
CA GLU A 331 -3.05 -13.87 5.91
C GLU A 331 -3.81 -13.05 4.85
N THR A 332 -5.00 -12.58 5.19
CA THR A 332 -5.83 -11.77 4.29
C THR A 332 -5.19 -10.42 4.01
N LYS A 333 -4.63 -9.75 5.04
CA LYS A 333 -3.87 -8.52 4.87
C LYS A 333 -2.67 -8.73 3.94
N ARG A 334 -1.82 -9.73 4.18
CA ARG A 334 -0.67 -10.05 3.30
C ARG A 334 -1.10 -10.34 1.86
N TYR A 335 -2.15 -11.14 1.68
CA TYR A 335 -2.69 -11.45 0.36
C TYR A 335 -3.16 -10.19 -0.36
N ALA A 336 -3.89 -9.32 0.34
CA ALA A 336 -4.45 -8.11 -0.21
C ALA A 336 -3.34 -7.14 -0.67
N PHE A 337 -2.33 -6.89 0.17
CA PHE A 337 -1.19 -6.05 -0.20
C PHE A 337 -0.42 -6.61 -1.39
N ARG A 338 -0.08 -7.91 -1.36
CA ARG A 338 0.64 -8.58 -2.45
C ARG A 338 -0.11 -8.46 -3.78
N THR A 339 -1.42 -8.74 -3.76
CA THR A 339 -2.26 -8.71 -4.97
C THR A 339 -2.43 -7.28 -5.49
N ALA A 340 -2.72 -6.34 -4.60
CA ALA A 340 -2.95 -4.95 -4.96
C ALA A 340 -1.70 -4.30 -5.55
N LEU A 341 -0.54 -4.52 -4.92
CA LEU A 341 0.74 -4.01 -5.41
C LEU A 341 1.16 -4.66 -6.71
N GLY A 342 0.99 -5.98 -6.86
CA GLY A 342 1.27 -6.67 -8.12
C GLY A 342 0.45 -6.10 -9.28
N LYS A 343 -0.86 -5.91 -9.08
CA LYS A 343 -1.75 -5.32 -10.09
C LYS A 343 -1.30 -3.92 -10.50
N VAL A 344 -1.14 -3.03 -9.51
CA VAL A 344 -0.78 -1.64 -9.80
C VAL A 344 0.61 -1.52 -10.40
N SER A 345 1.55 -2.40 -10.03
CA SER A 345 2.88 -2.45 -10.64
C SER A 345 2.82 -2.89 -12.10
N ARG A 346 2.00 -3.89 -12.45
CA ARG A 346 1.77 -4.30 -13.85
C ARG A 346 1.20 -3.18 -14.70
N ASP A 347 0.10 -2.57 -14.25
CA ASP A 347 -0.56 -1.46 -14.95
C ASP A 347 0.42 -0.31 -15.23
N SER A 348 1.33 -0.07 -14.30
CA SER A 348 2.34 0.98 -14.41
C SER A 348 3.49 0.59 -15.34
N GLY A 349 3.90 -0.67 -15.32
CA GLY A 349 4.82 -1.24 -16.30
C GLY A 349 4.30 -1.10 -17.72
N GLU A 350 3.01 -1.39 -17.95
CA GLU A 350 2.37 -1.22 -19.26
C GLU A 350 2.40 0.24 -19.72
N LYS A 351 2.02 1.20 -18.85
CA LYS A 351 2.10 2.62 -19.18
C LYS A 351 3.53 3.07 -19.50
N LEU A 352 4.52 2.57 -18.76
CA LEU A 352 5.93 2.83 -19.00
C LEU A 352 6.36 2.31 -20.39
N GLY A 353 5.99 1.06 -20.70
CA GLY A 353 6.27 0.43 -21.98
C GLY A 353 5.64 1.17 -23.15
N GLN A 354 4.38 1.61 -23.02
CA GLN A 354 3.70 2.44 -24.02
C GLN A 354 4.42 3.77 -24.25
N ALA A 355 4.78 4.49 -23.18
CA ALA A 355 5.49 5.77 -23.28
C ALA A 355 6.87 5.61 -23.96
N LEU A 356 7.59 4.54 -23.67
CA LEU A 356 8.88 4.21 -24.30
C LEU A 356 8.73 3.81 -25.77
N ALA A 357 7.65 3.09 -26.12
CA ALA A 357 7.35 2.73 -27.50
C ALA A 357 7.04 3.97 -28.35
N LEU A 358 6.22 4.90 -27.84
CA LEU A 358 5.81 6.13 -28.53
C LEU A 358 6.99 7.09 -28.76
N LYS A 359 7.82 7.33 -27.74
CA LYS A 359 8.99 8.23 -27.86
C LYS A 359 10.02 7.80 -28.90
N ARG A 360 10.08 6.51 -29.24
CA ARG A 360 10.99 5.98 -30.27
C ARG A 360 10.41 6.03 -31.69
N LEU A 361 9.11 6.30 -31.84
CA LEU A 361 8.44 6.50 -33.13
C LEU A 361 8.47 7.96 -33.61
N GLY A 362 9.06 8.88 -32.84
CA GLY A 362 9.24 10.28 -33.25
C GLY A 362 7.97 11.14 -33.19
N VAL A 363 6.96 10.74 -32.40
CA VAL A 363 5.77 11.52 -32.07
C VAL A 363 5.94 12.20 -30.72
#